data_AF-A0A9W4KJB0-F1
#
_entry.id   AF-A0A9W4KJB0-F1
#
_cell.length_a   1.000
_cell.length_b   1.000
_cell.length_c   1.000
_cell.angle_alpha   90.00
_cell.angle_beta   90.00
_cell.angle_gamma   90.00
#
_symmetry.space_group_name_H-M   'P 1'
#
loop_
_entity.id
_entity.type
_entity.pdbx_description
1 polymer ?
#
loop_
_entity_poly.entity_id
_entity_poly.type
_entity_poly.pdbx_seq_one_letter_code
_entity_poly.pdbx_strand_id
1 'polypeptide(L)'
;MAQINCLAQHFVSNSTKFTAVFSSDLSRARITAEGVCHAQASPSDETPLRPILTRNLREKEHGSMEGSFWNASPPSPRPRDWVIPESKPSMRKRAEKFFDKHLLPLLMRDPHSRQNIAVVAHGIILQELWSYLIEIFTPPDTEVAPGICDTNMTTLHRKPVWSNTGYMTILITPNPTERNVLPTVIPNFAFVVLGIDDKRHLADLHRTRGGVGTAAHDVKQKKIDQFFQKATV
;
A
#
# COMPACT_ATOMS: atom_id res chain seq x y z
N MET A 1 -13.25 1.19 12.02
CA MET A 1 -14.44 1.73 11.33
C MET A 1 -14.37 3.23 11.12
N ALA A 2 -14.24 4.08 12.15
CA ALA A 2 -14.24 5.54 11.97
C ALA A 2 -13.22 6.08 10.93
N GLN A 3 -11.95 5.66 11.01
CA GLN A 3 -10.92 6.06 10.04
C GLN A 3 -11.25 5.61 8.60
N ILE A 4 -11.84 4.42 8.43
CA ILE A 4 -12.22 3.88 7.12
C ILE A 4 -13.32 4.75 6.51
N ASN A 5 -14.32 5.14 7.31
CA ASN A 5 -15.39 6.01 6.86
C ASN A 5 -14.87 7.39 6.47
N CYS A 6 -13.97 7.98 7.27
CA CYS A 6 -13.30 9.25 6.94
C CYS A 6 -12.53 9.15 5.62
N LEU A 7 -11.74 8.08 5.43
CA LEU A 7 -10.97 7.86 4.20
C LEU A 7 -11.90 7.72 2.98
N ALA A 8 -12.95 6.90 3.10
CA ALA A 8 -13.88 6.64 2.02
C ALA A 8 -14.66 7.91 1.61
N GLN A 9 -15.16 8.67 2.59
CA GLN A 9 -15.81 9.96 2.36
C GLN A 9 -14.85 10.98 1.75
N HIS A 10 -13.59 11.00 2.18
CA HIS A 10 -12.59 11.90 1.61
C HIS A 10 -12.38 11.67 0.12
N PHE A 11 -12.31 10.42 -0.32
CA PHE A 11 -12.22 10.12 -1.76
C PHE A 11 -13.49 10.53 -2.52
N VAL A 12 -14.67 10.31 -1.96
CA VAL A 12 -15.95 10.74 -2.56
C VAL A 12 -16.00 12.27 -2.70
N SER A 13 -15.72 13.01 -1.62
CA SER A 13 -15.74 14.47 -1.60
C SER A 13 -14.73 15.10 -2.56
N ASN A 14 -13.58 14.44 -2.77
CA ASN A 14 -12.58 14.85 -3.75
C ASN A 14 -12.84 14.32 -5.16
N SER A 15 -14.04 13.77 -5.43
CA SER A 15 -14.42 13.21 -6.73
C SER A 15 -13.44 12.15 -7.27
N THR A 16 -12.77 11.44 -6.37
CA THR A 16 -11.87 10.33 -6.72
C THR A 16 -12.71 9.09 -6.97
N LYS A 17 -12.83 8.70 -8.24
CA LYS A 17 -13.53 7.48 -8.68
C LYS A 17 -12.51 6.42 -9.08
N PHE A 18 -12.46 5.33 -8.34
CA PHE A 18 -11.54 4.22 -8.58
C PHE A 18 -12.11 3.27 -9.63
N THR A 19 -11.28 2.92 -10.61
CA THR A 19 -11.61 1.95 -11.67
C THR A 19 -11.28 0.52 -11.23
N ALA A 20 -10.31 0.34 -10.34
CA ALA A 20 -10.05 -0.92 -9.67
C ALA A 20 -9.51 -0.70 -8.26
N VAL A 21 -9.79 -1.65 -7.38
CA VAL A 21 -9.29 -1.68 -6.01
C VAL A 21 -8.67 -3.05 -5.76
N PHE A 22 -7.36 -3.08 -5.48
CA PHE A 22 -6.65 -4.29 -5.08
C PHE A 22 -6.42 -4.25 -3.57
N SER A 23 -6.57 -5.40 -2.91
CA SER A 23 -6.37 -5.47 -1.47
C SER A 23 -5.73 -6.76 -1.01
N SER A 24 -4.98 -6.67 0.08
CA SER A 24 -4.66 -7.85 0.88
C SER A 24 -5.94 -8.52 1.38
N ASP A 25 -5.96 -9.85 1.37
CA ASP A 25 -7.05 -10.65 1.92
C ASP A 25 -7.07 -10.69 3.47
N LEU A 26 -6.08 -10.10 4.15
CA LEU A 26 -6.11 -9.91 5.60
C LEU A 26 -7.19 -8.90 5.99
N SER A 27 -7.92 -9.19 7.06
CA SER A 27 -9.14 -8.49 7.47
C SER A 27 -9.01 -6.98 7.51
N ARG A 28 -7.96 -6.42 8.12
CA ARG A 28 -7.79 -4.95 8.24
C ARG A 28 -7.73 -4.24 6.88
N ALA A 29 -7.01 -4.82 5.92
CA ALA A 29 -6.89 -4.27 4.58
C ALA A 29 -8.15 -4.52 3.78
N ARG A 30 -8.68 -5.76 3.83
CA ARG A 30 -9.93 -6.14 3.16
C ARG A 30 -11.10 -5.24 3.56
N ILE A 31 -11.35 -5.07 4.87
CA ILE A 31 -12.44 -4.23 5.40
C ILE A 31 -12.25 -2.76 4.99
N THR A 32 -11.01 -2.28 4.97
CA THR A 32 -10.71 -0.91 4.50
C THR A 32 -11.05 -0.76 3.01
N ALA A 33 -10.64 -1.72 2.18
CA ALA A 33 -10.92 -1.70 0.75
C ALA A 33 -12.43 -1.86 0.46
N GLU A 34 -13.13 -2.71 1.20
CA GLU A 34 -14.59 -2.85 1.13
C GLU A 34 -15.29 -1.53 1.48
N GLY A 35 -14.85 -0.83 2.52
CA GLY A 35 -15.39 0.49 2.89
C GLY A 35 -15.20 1.54 1.78
N VAL A 36 -14.01 1.58 1.16
CA VAL A 36 -13.72 2.46 0.02
C VAL A 36 -14.58 2.11 -1.20
N CYS A 37 -14.78 0.83 -1.50
CA CYS A 37 -15.64 0.40 -2.59
C CYS A 37 -17.11 0.74 -2.32
N HIS A 38 -17.58 0.47 -1.10
CA HIS A 38 -18.97 0.70 -0.71
C HIS A 38 -19.37 2.18 -0.81
N ALA A 39 -18.51 3.10 -0.38
CA ALA A 39 -18.78 4.54 -0.48
C ALA A 39 -18.85 5.06 -1.92
N GLN A 40 -18.33 4.30 -2.89
CA GLN A 40 -18.35 4.70 -4.29
C GLN A 40 -19.54 4.15 -5.08
N ALA A 41 -20.27 3.18 -4.51
CA ALA A 41 -21.39 2.55 -5.17
C ALA A 41 -22.49 3.57 -5.49
N SER A 42 -22.90 3.65 -6.76
CA SER A 42 -24.10 4.35 -7.18
C SER A 42 -25.28 3.38 -7.24
N PRO A 43 -26.51 3.80 -6.88
CA PRO A 43 -27.72 2.98 -7.09
C PRO A 43 -27.94 2.56 -8.56
N SER A 44 -27.33 3.27 -9.50
CA SER A 44 -27.42 3.02 -10.95
C SER A 44 -26.40 2.01 -11.48
N ASP A 45 -25.43 1.57 -10.67
CA ASP A 45 -24.35 0.71 -11.14
C ASP A 45 -24.83 -0.75 -11.26
N GLU A 46 -24.86 -1.29 -12.49
CA GLU A 46 -25.22 -2.70 -12.72
C GLU A 46 -24.28 -3.68 -11.99
N THR A 47 -23.00 -3.30 -11.87
CA THR A 47 -22.00 -4.06 -11.13
C THR A 47 -21.25 -3.15 -10.16
N PRO A 48 -21.51 -3.24 -8.84
CA PRO A 48 -20.83 -2.39 -7.87
C PRO A 48 -19.34 -2.75 -7.80
N LEU A 49 -18.51 -1.73 -7.61
CA LEU A 49 -17.08 -1.90 -7.38
C LEU A 49 -16.83 -2.81 -6.17
N ARG A 50 -15.93 -3.78 -6.33
CA ARG A 50 -15.51 -4.69 -5.26
C ARG A 50 -13.99 -4.84 -5.25
N PRO A 51 -13.37 -5.06 -4.08
CA PRO A 51 -11.94 -5.24 -4.01
C PRO A 51 -11.52 -6.59 -4.59
N ILE A 52 -10.48 -6.58 -5.41
CA ILE A 52 -9.79 -7.76 -5.91
C ILE A 52 -8.76 -8.17 -4.85
N LEU A 53 -9.04 -9.28 -4.17
CA LEU A 53 -8.21 -9.76 -3.07
C LEU A 53 -7.02 -10.58 -3.59
N THR A 54 -5.84 -10.33 -3.02
CA THR A 54 -4.62 -11.06 -3.37
C THR A 54 -3.71 -11.28 -2.17
N ARG A 55 -3.13 -12.49 -2.11
CA ARG A 55 -2.16 -12.86 -1.07
C ARG A 55 -0.83 -12.14 -1.24
N ASN A 56 -0.52 -11.66 -2.44
CA ASN A 56 0.74 -10.96 -2.71
C ASN A 56 0.86 -9.65 -1.91
N LEU A 57 -0.27 -9.06 -1.49
CA LEU A 57 -0.32 -7.86 -0.69
C LEU A 57 -0.38 -8.12 0.82
N ARG A 58 -0.29 -9.38 1.29
CA ARG A 58 -0.22 -9.67 2.74
C ARG A 58 0.99 -9.01 3.37
N GLU A 59 0.86 -8.65 4.64
CA GLU A 59 1.98 -8.12 5.40
C GLU A 59 3.08 -9.18 5.53
N LYS A 60 4.30 -8.74 5.83
CA LYS A 60 5.40 -9.61 6.22
C LYS A 60 4.93 -10.67 7.23
N GLU A 61 5.20 -11.94 6.93
CA GLU A 61 5.00 -13.01 7.91
C GLU A 61 6.14 -12.99 8.93
N HIS A 62 5.85 -12.79 10.21
CA HIS A 62 6.88 -12.77 11.27
C HIS A 62 7.23 -14.16 11.81
N GLY A 63 6.63 -15.23 11.29
CA GLY A 63 6.89 -16.60 11.73
C GLY A 63 6.63 -16.75 13.24
N SER A 64 7.55 -17.36 13.97
CA SER A 64 7.45 -17.50 15.44
C SER A 64 7.58 -16.18 16.21
N MET A 65 7.81 -15.05 15.52
CA MET A 65 7.82 -13.72 16.12
C MET A 65 6.49 -12.96 15.98
N GLU A 66 5.45 -13.58 15.43
CA GLU A 66 4.12 -12.98 15.41
C GLU A 66 3.63 -12.66 16.84
N GLY A 67 3.16 -11.44 17.05
CA GLY A 67 2.69 -10.96 18.35
C GLY A 67 3.78 -10.65 19.37
N SER A 68 5.06 -10.73 19.00
CA SER A 68 6.18 -10.24 19.81
C SER A 68 6.31 -8.72 19.74
N PHE A 69 6.94 -8.12 20.76
CA PHE A 69 7.25 -6.69 20.78
C PHE A 69 8.21 -6.33 19.62
N TRP A 70 8.09 -5.11 19.12
CA TRP A 70 8.89 -4.62 17.98
C TRP A 70 10.40 -4.60 18.27
N ASN A 71 10.79 -4.51 19.55
CA ASN A 71 12.17 -4.54 20.03
C ASN A 71 12.59 -5.93 20.57
N ALA A 72 11.72 -6.95 20.46
CA ALA A 72 12.06 -8.29 20.90
C ALA A 72 13.12 -8.88 19.98
N SER A 73 14.18 -9.42 20.57
CA SER A 73 15.15 -10.24 19.85
C SER A 73 14.65 -11.68 19.75
N PRO A 74 14.93 -12.39 18.64
CA PRO A 74 14.70 -13.83 18.58
C PRO A 74 15.41 -14.56 19.73
N PRO A 75 14.81 -15.61 20.32
CA PRO A 75 15.46 -16.42 21.34
C PRO A 75 16.72 -17.10 20.78
N SER A 76 17.72 -17.27 21.64
CA SER A 76 18.94 -18.02 21.37
C SER A 76 19.20 -19.01 22.52
N PRO A 77 19.19 -20.33 22.28
CA PRO A 77 18.98 -21.00 20.98
C PRO A 77 17.52 -20.90 20.50
N ARG A 78 17.32 -21.08 19.19
CA ARG A 78 15.96 -21.13 18.61
C ARG A 78 15.28 -22.46 18.94
N PRO A 79 13.99 -22.48 19.30
CA PRO A 79 13.20 -23.70 19.46
C PRO A 79 13.19 -24.57 18.20
N ARG A 80 12.92 -25.87 18.36
CA ARG A 80 12.89 -26.85 17.25
C ARG A 80 11.80 -26.54 16.22
N ASP A 81 10.67 -26.02 16.67
CA ASP A 81 9.51 -25.62 15.87
C ASP A 81 9.55 -24.15 15.44
N TRP A 82 10.72 -23.50 15.52
CA TRP A 82 10.88 -22.09 15.16
C TRP A 82 10.66 -21.85 13.66
N VAL A 83 9.61 -21.09 13.34
CA VAL A 83 9.31 -20.62 12.00
C VAL A 83 10.06 -19.31 11.75
N ILE A 84 10.93 -19.32 10.74
CA ILE A 84 11.75 -18.16 10.36
C ILE A 84 10.84 -17.06 9.78
N PRO A 85 11.02 -15.78 10.19
CA PRO A 85 10.31 -14.66 9.57
C PRO A 85 10.57 -14.57 8.06
N GLU A 86 9.58 -14.11 7.31
CA GLU A 86 9.68 -13.90 5.87
C GLU A 86 10.85 -12.97 5.53
N SER A 87 11.62 -13.37 4.52
CA SER A 87 12.79 -12.64 4.05
C SER A 87 12.39 -11.49 3.11
N LYS A 88 13.25 -10.45 3.01
CA LYS A 88 13.06 -9.36 2.05
C LYS A 88 12.94 -9.86 0.59
N PRO A 89 13.78 -10.81 0.11
CA PRO A 89 13.61 -11.37 -1.23
C PRO A 89 12.27 -12.09 -1.46
N SER A 90 11.70 -12.72 -0.43
CA SER A 90 10.35 -13.31 -0.53
C SER A 90 9.29 -12.23 -0.73
N MET A 91 9.32 -11.17 0.08
CA MET A 91 8.40 -10.04 -0.08
C MET A 91 8.55 -9.36 -1.45
N ARG A 92 9.78 -9.23 -1.94
CA ARG A 92 10.10 -8.69 -3.26
C ARG A 92 9.42 -9.49 -4.38
N LYS A 93 9.54 -10.82 -4.36
CA LYS A 93 8.85 -11.71 -5.32
C LYS A 93 7.32 -11.55 -5.27
N ARG A 94 6.76 -11.29 -4.09
CA ARG A 94 5.31 -11.01 -3.97
C ARG A 94 4.94 -9.66 -4.60
N ALA A 95 5.74 -8.62 -4.40
CA ALA A 95 5.53 -7.32 -5.01
C ALA A 95 5.63 -7.37 -6.54
N GLU A 96 6.65 -8.03 -7.09
CA GLU A 96 6.82 -8.32 -8.52
C GLU A 96 5.58 -9.02 -9.08
N LYS A 97 5.21 -10.16 -8.49
CA LYS A 97 4.04 -10.94 -8.92
C LYS A 97 2.74 -10.14 -8.83
N PHE A 98 2.59 -9.23 -7.87
CA PHE A 98 1.44 -8.33 -7.80
C PHE A 98 1.45 -7.36 -8.97
N PHE A 99 2.57 -6.69 -9.22
CA PHE A 99 2.72 -5.75 -10.33
C PHE A 99 2.45 -6.42 -11.68
N ASP A 100 3.16 -7.50 -12.00
CA ASP A 100 3.07 -8.20 -13.29
C ASP A 100 1.65 -8.69 -13.58
N LYS A 101 0.97 -9.20 -12.55
CA LYS A 101 -0.36 -9.79 -12.71
C LYS A 101 -1.47 -8.73 -12.77
N HIS A 102 -1.30 -7.59 -12.11
CA HIS A 102 -2.40 -6.66 -11.86
C HIS A 102 -2.15 -5.25 -12.37
N LEU A 103 -0.98 -4.66 -12.14
CA LEU A 103 -0.71 -3.27 -12.52
C LEU A 103 -0.18 -3.17 -13.96
N LEU A 104 0.76 -4.04 -14.34
CA LEU A 104 1.34 -4.04 -15.68
C LEU A 104 0.29 -4.18 -16.79
N PRO A 105 -0.71 -5.09 -16.70
CA PRO A 105 -1.73 -5.21 -17.75
C PRO A 105 -2.59 -3.94 -17.89
N LEU A 106 -2.83 -3.21 -16.79
CA LEU A 106 -3.59 -1.96 -16.82
C LEU A 106 -2.83 -0.86 -17.54
N LEU A 107 -1.52 -0.76 -17.27
CA LEU A 107 -0.63 0.18 -17.94
C LEU A 107 -0.47 -0.13 -19.43
N MET A 108 -0.43 -1.41 -19.81
CA MET A 108 -0.20 -1.82 -21.21
C MET A 108 -1.46 -1.75 -22.08
N ARG A 109 -2.63 -2.05 -21.52
CA ARG A 109 -3.86 -2.18 -22.32
C ARG A 109 -4.37 -0.85 -22.84
N ASP A 110 -4.28 0.20 -22.02
CA ASP A 110 -4.77 1.53 -22.38
C ASP A 110 -3.93 2.61 -21.68
N PRO A 111 -2.69 2.85 -22.16
CA PRO A 111 -1.72 3.72 -21.51
C PRO A 111 -2.16 5.19 -21.45
N HIS A 112 -3.11 5.60 -22.29
CA HIS A 112 -3.58 6.99 -22.37
C HIS A 112 -4.90 7.21 -21.60
N SER A 113 -5.61 6.15 -21.23
CA SER A 113 -6.80 6.29 -20.38
C SER A 113 -6.48 6.74 -18.98
N ARG A 114 -7.28 7.67 -18.46
CA ARG A 114 -7.22 8.05 -17.05
C ARG A 114 -7.84 6.94 -16.20
N GLN A 115 -7.01 6.27 -15.41
CA GLN A 115 -7.44 5.24 -14.47
C GLN A 115 -7.00 5.63 -13.06
N ASN A 116 -7.90 5.47 -12.08
CA ASN A 116 -7.54 5.62 -10.66
C ASN A 116 -7.58 4.23 -10.02
N ILE A 117 -6.42 3.74 -9.58
CA ILE A 117 -6.27 2.41 -9.00
C ILE A 117 -5.94 2.56 -7.51
N ALA A 118 -6.71 1.89 -6.65
CA ALA A 118 -6.38 1.80 -5.22
C ALA A 118 -5.64 0.49 -4.92
N VAL A 119 -4.59 0.56 -4.11
CA VAL A 119 -3.89 -0.60 -3.55
C VAL A 119 -3.93 -0.50 -2.03
N VAL A 120 -4.65 -1.40 -1.38
CA VAL A 120 -4.89 -1.39 0.08
C VAL A 120 -4.16 -2.57 0.73
N ALA A 121 -3.06 -2.29 1.42
CA ALA A 121 -2.20 -3.30 2.01
C ALA A 121 -1.68 -2.88 3.40
N HIS A 122 -0.41 -3.15 3.69
CA HIS A 122 0.21 -3.00 5.02
C HIS A 122 1.58 -2.35 4.91
N GLY A 123 2.09 -1.80 6.02
CA GLY A 123 3.27 -0.93 6.01
C GLY A 123 4.50 -1.58 5.37
N ILE A 124 4.92 -2.77 5.80
CA ILE A 124 6.20 -3.34 5.35
C ILE A 124 6.09 -3.82 3.90
N ILE A 125 4.99 -4.48 3.52
CA ILE A 125 4.80 -4.88 2.12
C ILE A 125 4.64 -3.67 1.18
N LEU A 126 4.01 -2.57 1.62
CA LEU A 126 3.93 -1.32 0.84
C LEU A 126 5.31 -0.68 0.65
N GLN A 127 6.21 -0.77 1.65
CA GLN A 127 7.60 -0.33 1.51
C GLN A 127 8.35 -1.13 0.44
N GLU A 128 8.12 -2.44 0.37
CA GLU A 128 8.78 -3.28 -0.63
C GLU A 128 8.19 -3.07 -2.02
N LEU A 129 6.87 -2.92 -2.13
CA LEU A 129 6.21 -2.54 -3.38
C LEU A 129 6.73 -1.18 -3.87
N TRP A 130 6.85 -0.18 -3.00
CA TRP A 130 7.46 1.10 -3.33
C TRP A 130 8.88 0.95 -3.87
N SER A 131 9.75 0.21 -3.17
CA SER A 131 11.12 -0.02 -3.63
C SER A 131 11.17 -0.67 -5.01
N TYR A 132 10.26 -1.59 -5.29
CA TYR A 132 10.15 -2.21 -6.61
C TYR A 132 9.65 -1.23 -7.67
N LEU A 133 8.63 -0.40 -7.37
CA LEU A 133 8.15 0.62 -8.30
C LEU A 133 9.23 1.64 -8.66
N ILE A 134 10.00 2.13 -7.68
CA ILE A 134 11.10 3.07 -7.95
C ILE A 134 12.18 2.43 -8.84
N GLU A 135 12.49 1.16 -8.62
CA GLU A 135 13.49 0.44 -9.43
C GLU A 135 13.07 0.28 -10.90
N ILE A 136 11.79 -0.02 -11.16
CA ILE A 136 11.31 -0.25 -12.53
C ILE A 136 10.93 1.04 -13.27
N PHE A 137 10.55 2.10 -12.56
CA PHE A 137 10.13 3.37 -13.17
C PHE A 137 11.18 4.48 -13.11
N THR A 138 12.26 4.31 -12.36
CA THR A 138 13.36 5.28 -12.28
C THR A 138 14.70 4.54 -12.29
N PRO A 139 15.07 3.92 -13.43
CA PRO A 139 16.36 3.26 -13.53
C PRO A 139 17.49 4.28 -13.34
N PRO A 140 18.66 3.86 -12.78
CA PRO A 140 19.77 4.73 -12.40
C PRO A 140 20.27 5.68 -13.49
N ASP A 141 20.06 5.32 -14.76
CA ASP A 141 20.53 6.08 -15.94
C ASP A 141 19.45 7.02 -16.52
N THR A 142 18.33 7.26 -15.84
CA THR A 142 17.26 8.13 -16.33
C THR A 142 17.58 9.60 -16.02
N GLU A 143 17.91 10.39 -17.03
CA GLU A 143 17.91 11.86 -16.89
C GLU A 143 16.50 12.33 -16.54
N VAL A 144 16.38 13.00 -15.40
CA VAL A 144 15.13 13.51 -14.86
C VAL A 144 14.48 14.47 -15.86
N ALA A 145 13.29 14.13 -16.34
CA ALA A 145 12.52 14.99 -17.25
C ALA A 145 12.27 16.38 -16.60
N PRO A 146 12.42 17.49 -17.35
CA PRO A 146 12.16 18.82 -16.82
C PRO A 146 10.66 18.96 -16.59
N GLY A 147 10.26 18.90 -15.31
CA GLY A 147 8.85 18.85 -14.90
C GLY A 147 8.64 18.26 -13.50
N ILE A 148 9.69 17.71 -12.88
CA ILE A 148 9.67 17.34 -11.45
C ILE A 148 9.69 18.61 -10.61
N CYS A 149 8.51 19.19 -10.38
CA CYS A 149 8.35 20.23 -9.37
C CYS A 149 8.41 19.58 -7.98
N ASP A 150 9.51 19.86 -7.30
CA ASP A 150 9.75 19.79 -5.85
C ASP A 150 9.54 18.44 -5.13
N THR A 151 10.60 17.64 -5.06
CA THR A 151 11.24 17.27 -3.77
C THR A 151 12.52 16.47 -4.06
N ASN A 152 13.64 16.93 -3.52
CA ASN A 152 14.98 16.32 -3.60
C ASN A 152 14.96 14.80 -3.85
N MET A 153 15.65 14.35 -4.91
CA MET A 153 15.87 12.93 -5.27
C MET A 153 16.31 12.04 -4.08
N THR A 154 16.90 12.62 -3.03
CA THR A 154 17.24 11.93 -1.77
C THR A 154 16.03 11.41 -0.99
N THR A 155 14.84 11.97 -1.19
CA THR A 155 13.59 11.55 -0.52
C THR A 155 12.89 10.39 -1.23
N LEU A 156 13.03 10.28 -2.55
CA LEU A 156 12.41 9.21 -3.36
C LEU A 156 13.00 7.82 -3.00
N HIS A 157 14.29 7.76 -2.71
CA HIS A 157 14.97 6.53 -2.32
C HIS A 157 14.71 6.10 -0.87
N ARG A 158 14.08 6.96 -0.05
CA ARG A 158 13.71 6.59 1.32
C ARG A 158 12.40 5.79 1.30
N LYS A 159 12.40 4.62 1.96
CA LYS A 159 11.19 3.81 2.13
C LYS A 159 10.13 4.62 2.91
N PRO A 160 8.89 4.76 2.39
CA PRO A 160 7.84 5.51 3.06
C PRO A 160 7.43 4.80 4.36
N VAL A 161 6.89 5.57 5.30
CA VAL A 161 6.23 5.03 6.49
C VAL A 161 4.77 5.42 6.40
N TRP A 162 3.87 4.46 6.58
CA TRP A 162 2.44 4.67 6.52
C TRP A 162 1.84 4.68 7.91
N SER A 163 1.02 5.69 8.16
CA SER A 163 0.07 5.69 9.25
C SER A 163 -1.15 4.84 8.91
N ASN A 164 -1.94 4.45 9.91
CA ASN A 164 -3.20 3.76 9.64
C ASN A 164 -4.11 4.61 8.76
N THR A 165 -4.57 4.03 7.65
CA THR A 165 -5.36 4.70 6.60
C THR A 165 -4.67 5.90 5.92
N GLY A 166 -3.39 6.15 6.21
CA GLY A 166 -2.59 7.08 5.45
C GLY A 166 -2.36 6.52 4.05
N TYR A 167 -2.41 7.37 3.02
CA TYR A 167 -2.27 6.93 1.63
C TYR A 167 -1.21 7.74 0.89
N MET A 168 -0.73 7.16 -0.21
CA MET A 168 0.20 7.78 -1.14
C MET A 168 -0.47 7.89 -2.50
N THR A 169 -0.21 8.99 -3.19
CA THR A 169 -0.70 9.18 -4.56
C THR A 169 0.49 9.20 -5.52
N ILE A 170 0.44 8.33 -6.52
CA ILE A 170 1.44 8.24 -7.59
C ILE A 170 0.70 8.44 -8.91
N LEU A 171 1.24 9.31 -9.76
CA LEU A 171 0.81 9.51 -11.13
C LEU A 171 1.81 8.81 -12.06
N ILE A 172 1.31 7.91 -12.90
CA ILE A 172 2.09 7.21 -13.94
C ILE A 172 1.53 7.65 -15.29
N THR A 173 2.37 8.21 -16.15
CA THR A 173 1.95 8.70 -17.48
C THR A 173 2.91 8.23 -18.56
N PRO A 174 2.44 7.86 -19.76
CA PRO A 174 3.34 7.52 -20.86
C PRO A 174 4.24 8.71 -21.20
N ASN A 175 5.52 8.46 -21.48
CA ASN A 175 6.41 9.50 -21.97
C ASN A 175 6.01 9.83 -23.42
N PRO A 176 5.77 11.10 -23.74
CA PRO A 176 5.33 11.50 -25.07
C PRO A 176 6.42 11.39 -26.16
N THR A 177 7.68 11.12 -25.78
CA THR A 177 8.86 11.30 -26.64
C THR A 177 9.27 10.08 -27.49
N GLU A 178 8.73 8.88 -27.29
CA GLU A 178 9.17 7.71 -28.08
C GLU A 178 8.00 6.86 -28.58
N ARG A 179 7.61 7.06 -29.85
CA ARG A 179 6.65 6.20 -30.53
C ARG A 179 7.25 4.92 -31.12
N ASN A 180 8.55 4.67 -31.02
CA ASN A 180 9.18 3.55 -31.75
C ASN A 180 10.49 3.07 -31.10
N VAL A 181 10.46 2.26 -30.04
CA VAL A 181 11.53 1.28 -29.78
C VAL A 181 10.92 0.00 -29.16
N LEU A 182 11.49 -1.14 -29.55
CA LEU A 182 11.17 -2.57 -29.37
C LEU A 182 10.39 -3.05 -28.11
N PRO A 183 9.73 -4.23 -28.18
CA PRO A 183 8.68 -4.68 -27.26
C PRO A 183 9.12 -5.16 -25.87
N THR A 184 10.38 -4.99 -25.49
CA THR A 184 10.96 -5.77 -24.37
C THR A 184 11.22 -4.95 -23.11
N VAL A 185 11.06 -3.63 -23.17
CA VAL A 185 11.15 -2.76 -21.99
C VAL A 185 9.84 -2.02 -21.88
N ILE A 186 9.22 -2.04 -20.69
CA ILE A 186 7.98 -1.33 -20.37
C ILE A 186 8.05 0.05 -21.04
N PRO A 187 7.02 0.48 -21.82
CA PRO A 187 7.04 1.79 -22.46
C PRO A 187 7.44 2.84 -21.44
N ASN A 188 8.34 3.74 -21.83
CA ASN A 188 8.89 4.73 -20.93
C ASN A 188 7.75 5.51 -20.26
N PHE A 189 7.45 5.22 -18.98
CA PHE A 189 6.44 5.95 -18.20
C PHE A 189 7.15 6.94 -17.29
N ALA A 190 6.65 8.16 -17.21
CA ALA A 190 6.96 9.05 -16.11
C ALA A 190 6.26 8.56 -14.83
N PHE A 191 6.97 8.65 -13.72
CA PHE A 191 6.50 8.26 -12.40
C PHE A 191 6.64 9.44 -11.45
N VAL A 192 5.50 10.03 -11.07
CA VAL A 192 5.44 11.27 -10.29
C VAL A 192 4.73 11.02 -8.98
N VAL A 193 5.36 11.39 -7.87
CA VAL A 193 4.82 11.24 -6.53
C VAL A 193 4.09 12.52 -6.16
N LEU A 194 2.78 12.44 -5.93
CA LEU A 194 1.94 13.61 -5.65
C LEU A 194 1.71 13.83 -4.14
N GLY A 195 1.92 12.81 -3.32
CA GLY A 195 1.78 12.91 -1.87
C GLY A 195 2.14 11.60 -1.18
N ILE A 196 2.69 11.71 0.03
CA ILE A 196 3.16 10.59 0.85
C ILE A 196 2.49 10.67 2.23
N ASP A 197 1.95 9.53 2.70
CA ASP A 197 1.26 9.40 4.00
C ASP A 197 0.22 10.51 4.28
N ASP A 198 -0.58 10.82 3.26
CA ASP A 198 -1.67 11.78 3.39
C ASP A 198 -2.72 11.29 4.39
N LYS A 199 -3.05 12.17 5.33
CA LYS A 199 -3.97 11.94 6.45
C LYS A 199 -4.96 13.09 6.63
N ARG A 200 -5.16 13.92 5.61
CA ARG A 200 -6.07 15.08 5.71
C ARG A 200 -7.50 14.66 6.11
N HIS A 201 -7.93 13.47 5.71
CA HIS A 201 -9.20 12.87 6.12
C HIS A 201 -9.32 12.60 7.63
N LEU A 202 -8.20 12.59 8.37
CA LEU A 202 -8.17 12.34 9.80
C LEU A 202 -8.10 13.63 10.64
N ALA A 203 -8.04 14.81 10.01
CA ALA A 203 -7.84 16.08 10.72
C ALA A 203 -8.90 16.33 11.80
N ASP A 204 -10.16 16.02 11.49
CA ASP A 204 -11.30 16.24 12.39
C ASP A 204 -11.66 14.99 13.22
N LEU A 205 -10.91 13.90 13.05
CA LEU A 205 -11.17 12.67 13.80
C LEU A 205 -10.55 12.76 15.19
N HIS A 206 -11.33 13.32 16.13
CA HIS A 206 -10.96 13.31 17.53
C HIS A 206 -10.91 11.86 18.06
N ARG A 207 -9.74 11.45 18.57
CA ARG A 207 -9.63 10.22 19.36
C ARG A 207 -10.52 10.38 20.59
N THR A 208 -11.60 9.59 20.69
CA THR A 208 -12.34 9.48 21.94
C THR A 208 -11.36 8.99 23.02
N ARG A 209 -11.35 9.66 24.19
CA ARG A 209 -10.51 9.32 25.36
C ARG A 209 -10.76 7.90 25.95
N GLY A 210 -11.61 7.10 25.32
CA GLY A 210 -11.75 5.65 25.51
C GLY A 210 -11.56 4.95 24.16
N GLY A 211 -10.49 4.17 24.04
CA GLY A 211 -9.97 3.67 22.78
C GLY A 211 -10.96 2.81 21.96
N VAL A 212 -11.29 3.29 20.77
CA VAL A 212 -11.97 2.55 19.67
C VAL A 212 -10.99 1.58 18.98
N GLY A 213 -10.12 0.96 19.78
CA GLY A 213 -9.21 -0.13 19.39
C GLY A 213 -9.70 -1.50 19.86
N THR A 214 -11.00 -1.62 20.18
CA THR A 214 -11.60 -2.83 20.77
C THR A 214 -12.10 -3.86 19.77
N ALA A 215 -12.02 -3.59 18.45
CA ALA A 215 -12.40 -4.59 17.46
C ALA A 215 -11.18 -5.46 17.09
N ALA A 216 -11.10 -6.64 17.71
CA ALA A 216 -10.13 -7.69 17.38
C ALA A 216 -10.47 -8.30 16.02
N HIS A 217 -10.06 -7.64 14.93
CA HIS A 217 -10.34 -8.13 13.58
C HIS A 217 -9.26 -9.08 13.03
N ASP A 218 -8.15 -9.26 13.74
CA ASP A 218 -7.20 -10.34 13.48
C ASP A 218 -6.77 -10.95 14.82
N VAL A 219 -7.01 -12.25 15.00
CA VAL A 219 -6.68 -12.99 16.23
C VAL A 219 -5.18 -12.91 16.55
N LYS A 220 -4.35 -12.67 15.53
CA LYS A 220 -2.89 -12.61 15.67
C LYS A 220 -2.37 -11.21 16.03
N GLN A 221 -3.18 -10.16 15.89
CA GLN A 221 -2.73 -8.78 16.06
C GLN A 221 -3.13 -8.23 17.44
N LYS A 222 -2.14 -8.11 18.34
CA LYS A 222 -2.30 -7.50 19.67
C LYS A 222 -2.25 -5.96 19.60
N LYS A 223 -2.77 -5.29 20.63
CA LYS A 223 -2.87 -3.81 20.69
C LYS A 223 -1.49 -3.16 20.78
N ILE A 224 -1.30 -1.99 20.17
CA ILE A 224 -0.06 -1.21 20.33
C ILE A 224 0.24 -0.90 21.81
N ASP A 225 -0.80 -0.61 22.61
CA ASP A 225 -0.69 -0.32 24.04
C ASP A 225 -0.25 -1.54 24.87
N GLN A 226 -0.54 -2.76 24.40
CA GLN A 226 -0.02 -3.99 25.01
C GLN A 226 1.48 -4.16 24.74
N PHE A 227 2.01 -3.46 23.73
CA PHE A 227 3.44 -3.42 23.42
C PHE A 227 4.22 -2.32 24.17
N PHE A 228 3.57 -1.55 25.05
CA PHE A 228 4.22 -0.50 25.84
C PHE A 228 4.17 -0.74 27.37
N GLN A 229 3.67 -1.88 27.83
CA GLN A 229 3.77 -2.24 29.25
C GLN A 229 5.23 -2.53 29.61
N LYS A 230 5.80 -1.73 30.52
CA LYS A 230 7.14 -1.92 31.05
C LYS A 230 7.26 -3.32 31.67
N ALA A 231 8.35 -4.02 31.35
CA ALA A 231 8.78 -5.17 32.14
C ALA A 231 8.98 -4.69 33.58
N THR A 232 8.13 -5.17 34.48
CA THR A 232 8.36 -4.99 35.91
C THR A 232 9.39 -6.06 36.28
N VAL A 233 10.60 -5.62 36.63
CA VAL A 233 11.63 -6.48 37.24
C VAL A 233 11.18 -6.84 38.65
#